data_AF-A0A8B6Y4M0-F1
#
_entry.id   AF-A0A8B6Y4M0-F1
#
_cell.length_a   1.000
_cell.length_b   1.000
_cell.length_c   1.000
_cell.angle_alpha   90.00
_cell.angle_beta   90.00
_cell.angle_gamma   90.00
#
_symmetry.space_group_name_H-M   'P 1'
#
loop_
_entity.id
_entity.type
_entity.pdbx_description
1 polymer ?
#
loop_
_entity_poly.entity_id
_entity_poly.type
_entity_poly.pdbx_seq_one_letter_code
_entity_poly.pdbx_strand_id
1 'polypeptide(L)'
;MKSKQQILLVCMRYVNGETEIREVFLDFLNFDRIIGKRIGEIIMKFYSKSGIDLNYCRGQYYNGAPNMQSVKKGVASYILKGSPKAIVTHCSTHKLNLSIAATSKVPIIDNILEVYRNISIYFNTSPKRERLLEHIAEIRYKSTERKKILIGMCKTRWSERDAAYEHFYLAIPFMAEALEIILGIHSNIEQFNIEFKMD
;
A
#
# COMPACT_ATOMS: atom_id res chain seq x y z
N MET A 1 13.01 -18.99 -0.49
CA MET A 1 12.24 -17.95 -1.22
C MET A 1 10.75 -18.30 -1.07
N LYS A 2 10.01 -17.68 -0.15
CA LYS A 2 8.57 -17.97 0.00
C LYS A 2 7.88 -17.55 -1.30
N SER A 3 7.13 -18.45 -1.95
CA SER A 3 6.33 -18.08 -3.12
C SER A 3 5.39 -16.94 -2.72
N LYS A 4 5.30 -15.89 -3.53
CA LYS A 4 4.30 -14.84 -3.32
C LYS A 4 2.93 -15.44 -3.65
N GLN A 5 2.31 -16.07 -2.66
CA GLN A 5 0.96 -16.59 -2.78
C GLN A 5 0.01 -15.42 -3.02
N GLN A 6 -0.83 -15.56 -4.04
CA GLN A 6 -1.79 -14.52 -4.39
C GLN A 6 -3.09 -14.84 -3.68
N ILE A 7 -3.61 -13.84 -2.98
CA ILE A 7 -4.80 -13.95 -2.14
C ILE A 7 -5.83 -12.96 -2.66
N LEU A 8 -7.08 -13.41 -2.79
CA LEU A 8 -8.24 -12.57 -3.03
C LEU A 8 -9.12 -12.58 -1.79
N LEU A 9 -9.33 -11.39 -1.22
CA LEU A 9 -10.36 -11.16 -0.22
C LEU A 9 -11.73 -11.18 -0.90
N VAL A 10 -12.66 -11.98 -0.39
CA VAL A 10 -14.05 -11.98 -0.84
C VAL A 10 -14.94 -11.43 0.27
N CYS A 11 -15.65 -10.36 -0.05
CA CYS A 11 -16.68 -9.77 0.79
C CYS A 11 -18.00 -9.75 0.04
N MET A 12 -19.11 -9.80 0.77
CA MET A 12 -20.46 -9.66 0.23
C MET A 12 -21.19 -8.54 0.94
N ARG A 13 -21.85 -7.69 0.16
CA ARG A 13 -22.75 -6.65 0.65
C ARG A 13 -24.16 -6.97 0.18
N TYR A 14 -25.11 -7.08 1.10
CA TYR A 14 -26.48 -7.46 0.82
C TYR A 14 -27.47 -6.69 1.69
N VAL A 15 -28.76 -6.76 1.33
CA VAL A 15 -29.86 -6.24 2.14
C VAL A 15 -30.52 -7.42 2.84
N ASN A 16 -30.64 -7.38 4.16
CA ASN A 16 -31.30 -8.45 4.93
C ASN A 16 -32.83 -8.35 4.85
N GLY A 17 -33.54 -9.27 5.52
CA GLY A 17 -35.01 -9.25 5.58
C GLY A 17 -35.61 -8.03 6.28
N GLU A 18 -34.80 -7.27 7.01
CA GLU A 18 -35.18 -6.06 7.75
C GLU A 18 -34.83 -4.78 6.96
N THR A 19 -34.48 -4.91 5.68
CA THR A 19 -34.08 -3.80 4.79
C THR A 19 -32.76 -3.11 5.17
N GLU A 20 -31.98 -3.73 6.04
CA GLU A 20 -30.68 -3.21 6.46
C GLU A 20 -29.57 -3.67 5.53
N ILE A 21 -28.63 -2.77 5.26
CA ILE A 21 -27.41 -3.09 4.53
C ILE A 21 -26.44 -3.80 5.47
N ARG A 22 -26.01 -5.00 5.09
CA ARG A 22 -24.98 -5.78 5.77
C ARG A 22 -23.79 -5.98 4.84
N GLU A 23 -22.58 -5.89 5.40
CA GLU A 23 -21.33 -6.23 4.72
C GLU A 23 -20.62 -7.30 5.54
N VAL A 24 -20.29 -8.41 4.89
CA VAL A 24 -19.68 -9.57 5.53
C VAL A 24 -18.43 -9.99 4.78
N PHE A 25 -17.36 -10.21 5.53
CA PHE A 25 -16.20 -10.94 5.04
C PHE A 25 -16.59 -12.41 4.90
N LEU A 26 -16.24 -13.02 3.77
CA LEU A 26 -16.56 -14.42 3.51
C LEU A 26 -15.33 -15.32 3.61
N ASP A 27 -14.27 -15.02 2.85
CA ASP A 27 -13.05 -15.83 2.87
C ASP A 27 -11.85 -15.15 2.16
N PHE A 28 -10.66 -15.70 2.38
CA PHE A 28 -9.46 -15.48 1.59
C PHE A 28 -9.26 -16.64 0.61
N LEU A 29 -9.43 -16.36 -0.68
CA LEU A 29 -9.19 -17.34 -1.73
C LEU A 29 -7.73 -17.30 -2.18
N ASN A 30 -7.10 -18.48 -2.23
CA ASN A 30 -5.71 -18.64 -2.67
C ASN A 30 -5.63 -19.06 -4.14
N PHE A 31 -4.62 -18.57 -4.85
CA PHE A 31 -4.37 -18.93 -6.24
C PHE A 31 -2.88 -19.06 -6.54
N ASP A 32 -2.56 -20.01 -7.42
CA ASP A 32 -1.20 -20.19 -7.90
C ASP A 32 -0.83 -19.18 -9.01
N ARG A 33 -1.83 -18.62 -9.72
CA ARG A 33 -1.65 -17.66 -10.82
C ARG A 33 -2.81 -16.67 -10.97
N ILE A 34 -2.51 -15.38 -11.20
CA ILE A 34 -3.49 -14.33 -11.53
C ILE A 34 -3.89 -14.44 -13.01
N ILE A 35 -4.85 -15.31 -13.31
CA ILE A 35 -5.49 -15.39 -14.63
C ILE A 35 -6.99 -15.23 -14.43
N GLY A 36 -7.61 -14.24 -15.07
CA GLY A 36 -9.03 -13.92 -14.86
C GLY A 36 -9.97 -15.12 -14.96
N LYS A 37 -9.70 -16.04 -15.91
CA LYS A 37 -10.39 -17.34 -16.01
C LYS A 37 -10.31 -18.19 -14.75
N ARG A 38 -9.10 -18.41 -14.24
CA ARG A 38 -8.87 -19.26 -13.05
C ARG A 38 -9.49 -18.65 -11.81
N ILE A 39 -9.35 -17.33 -11.64
CA ILE A 39 -9.94 -16.61 -10.51
C ILE A 39 -11.47 -16.70 -10.58
N GLY A 40 -12.05 -16.45 -11.76
CA GLY A 40 -13.50 -16.57 -11.98
C GLY A 40 -14.03 -17.97 -11.66
N GLU A 41 -13.39 -19.03 -12.17
CA GLU A 41 -13.77 -20.42 -11.87
C GLU A 41 -13.73 -20.75 -10.37
N ILE A 42 -12.72 -20.27 -9.65
CA ILE A 42 -12.58 -20.51 -8.21
C ILE A 42 -13.64 -19.74 -7.41
N ILE A 43 -13.91 -18.48 -7.77
CA ILE A 43 -14.98 -17.68 -7.14
C ILE A 43 -16.36 -18.33 -7.37
N MET A 44 -16.64 -18.80 -8.59
CA MET A 44 -17.91 -19.46 -8.90
C MET A 44 -18.08 -20.76 -8.09
N LYS A 45 -17.01 -21.55 -7.96
CA LYS A 45 -16.98 -22.74 -7.10
C LYS A 45 -17.17 -22.38 -5.63
N PHE A 46 -16.56 -21.30 -5.17
CA PHE A 46 -16.72 -20.80 -3.80
C PHE A 46 -18.18 -20.44 -3.52
N TYR A 47 -18.81 -19.60 -4.34
CA TYR A 47 -20.22 -19.24 -4.16
C TYR A 47 -21.15 -20.44 -4.18
N SER A 48 -20.93 -21.38 -5.12
CA SER A 48 -21.72 -22.62 -5.18
C SER A 48 -21.58 -23.46 -3.90
N LYS A 49 -20.36 -23.62 -3.36
CA LYS A 49 -20.12 -24.36 -2.11
C LYS A 49 -20.70 -23.65 -0.88
N SER A 50 -20.70 -22.33 -0.88
CA SER A 50 -21.25 -21.50 0.20
C SER A 50 -22.77 -21.34 0.12
N GLY A 51 -23.45 -21.95 -0.86
CA GLY A 51 -24.89 -21.81 -1.05
C GLY A 51 -25.33 -20.39 -1.46
N ILE A 52 -24.42 -19.58 -2.02
CA ILE A 52 -24.69 -18.21 -2.45
C ILE A 52 -25.26 -18.25 -3.87
N ASP A 53 -26.54 -17.90 -4.00
CA ASP A 53 -27.21 -17.81 -5.29
C ASP A 53 -26.93 -16.48 -6.00
N LEU A 54 -26.19 -16.55 -7.11
CA LEU A 54 -25.83 -15.40 -7.93
C LEU A 54 -27.02 -14.77 -8.67
N ASN A 55 -28.18 -15.42 -8.73
CA ASN A 55 -29.40 -14.80 -9.27
C ASN A 55 -29.83 -13.56 -8.48
N TYR A 56 -29.43 -13.46 -7.20
CA TYR A 56 -29.64 -12.29 -6.35
C TYR A 56 -28.52 -11.24 -6.45
N CYS A 57 -27.41 -11.56 -7.11
CA CYS A 57 -26.34 -10.59 -7.30
C CYS A 57 -26.83 -9.42 -8.18
N ARG A 58 -26.61 -8.20 -7.72
CA ARG A 58 -26.96 -6.96 -8.44
C ARG A 58 -25.76 -6.06 -8.68
N GLY A 59 -24.62 -6.37 -8.07
CA GLY A 59 -23.41 -5.60 -8.22
C GLY A 59 -22.18 -6.44 -7.95
N GLN A 60 -21.11 -6.09 -8.63
CA GLN A 60 -19.78 -6.64 -8.42
C GLN A 60 -18.75 -5.50 -8.46
N TYR A 61 -17.75 -5.57 -7.60
CA TYR A 61 -16.82 -4.47 -7.37
C TYR A 61 -15.37 -4.95 -7.40
N TYR A 62 -14.57 -4.39 -8.32
CA TYR A 62 -13.19 -4.82 -8.54
C TYR A 62 -12.24 -3.63 -8.77
N ASN A 63 -10.94 -3.87 -8.62
CA ASN A 63 -9.94 -2.98 -9.22
C ASN A 63 -9.99 -3.07 -10.76
N GLY A 64 -9.42 -2.08 -11.43
CA GLY A 64 -9.41 -1.99 -12.90
C GLY A 64 -8.46 -2.96 -13.60
N ALA A 65 -7.89 -3.94 -12.87
CA ALA A 65 -6.98 -4.89 -13.48
C ALA A 65 -7.72 -5.74 -14.53
N PRO A 66 -7.12 -6.00 -15.71
CA PRO A 66 -7.76 -6.77 -16.76
C PRO A 66 -8.25 -8.15 -16.32
N ASN A 67 -7.51 -8.82 -15.44
CA ASN A 67 -7.89 -10.11 -14.88
C ASN A 67 -9.16 -10.06 -14.03
N MET A 68 -9.50 -8.89 -13.46
CA MET A 68 -10.70 -8.73 -12.63
C MET A 68 -11.86 -8.16 -13.45
N GLN A 69 -11.66 -7.01 -14.11
CA GLN A 69 -12.77 -6.24 -14.67
C GLN A 69 -13.00 -6.45 -16.17
N SER A 70 -12.11 -7.16 -16.90
CA SER A 70 -12.30 -7.34 -18.35
C SER A 70 -13.62 -8.05 -18.67
N VAL A 71 -14.39 -7.43 -19.56
CA VAL A 71 -15.69 -7.94 -20.05
C VAL A 71 -15.56 -9.28 -20.79
N LYS A 72 -14.38 -9.57 -21.37
CA LYS A 72 -14.16 -10.79 -22.17
C LYS A 72 -13.49 -11.93 -21.39
N LYS A 73 -12.54 -11.61 -20.52
CA LYS A 73 -11.65 -12.61 -19.88
C LYS A 73 -11.44 -12.40 -18.39
N GLY A 74 -12.01 -11.35 -17.81
CA GLY A 74 -11.88 -11.03 -16.39
C GLY A 74 -12.92 -11.73 -15.54
N VAL A 75 -12.71 -11.79 -14.23
CA VAL A 75 -13.67 -12.30 -13.23
C VAL A 75 -15.09 -11.76 -13.48
N ALA A 76 -15.20 -10.47 -13.78
CA ALA A 76 -16.46 -9.80 -14.07
C ALA A 76 -17.31 -10.54 -15.12
N SER A 77 -16.67 -11.07 -16.17
CA SER A 77 -17.35 -11.82 -17.24
C SER A 77 -17.88 -13.18 -16.78
N TYR A 78 -17.27 -13.80 -15.77
CA TYR A 78 -17.71 -15.10 -15.24
C TYR A 78 -18.93 -14.94 -14.35
N ILE A 79 -18.93 -13.94 -13.48
CA ILE A 79 -20.10 -13.66 -12.63
C ILE A 79 -21.28 -13.19 -13.48
N LEU A 80 -21.05 -12.34 -14.49
CA LEU A 80 -22.12 -11.87 -15.40
C LEU A 80 -22.85 -13.02 -16.11
N LYS A 81 -22.20 -14.17 -16.35
CA LYS A 81 -22.87 -15.36 -16.91
C LYS A 81 -23.90 -15.95 -15.96
N GLY A 82 -23.60 -15.95 -14.66
CA GLY A 82 -24.53 -16.41 -13.60
C GLY A 82 -25.46 -15.32 -13.09
N SER A 83 -25.15 -14.04 -13.35
CA SER A 83 -25.94 -12.89 -12.93
C SER A 83 -25.93 -11.77 -13.97
N PRO A 84 -26.72 -11.90 -15.06
CA PRO A 84 -26.73 -10.92 -16.14
C PRO A 84 -27.22 -9.52 -15.72
N LYS A 85 -27.93 -9.42 -14.59
CA LYS A 85 -28.42 -8.16 -14.03
C LYS A 85 -27.40 -7.44 -13.12
N ALA A 86 -26.23 -8.03 -12.89
CA ALA A 86 -25.22 -7.45 -12.02
C ALA A 86 -24.48 -6.29 -12.70
N ILE A 87 -24.31 -5.19 -11.99
CA ILE A 87 -23.52 -4.04 -12.48
C ILE A 87 -22.05 -4.23 -12.13
N VAL A 88 -21.18 -4.03 -13.12
CA VAL A 88 -19.72 -4.09 -12.93
C VAL A 88 -19.20 -2.71 -12.53
N THR A 89 -18.86 -2.55 -11.26
CA THR A 89 -18.38 -1.28 -10.70
C THR A 89 -16.87 -1.29 -10.55
N HIS A 90 -16.22 -0.30 -11.15
CA HIS A 90 -14.79 -0.06 -10.98
C HIS A 90 -14.50 0.62 -9.64
N CYS A 91 -13.51 0.12 -8.91
CA CYS A 91 -13.14 0.60 -7.59
C CYS A 91 -12.83 2.10 -7.54
N SER A 92 -13.59 2.86 -6.75
CA SER A 92 -13.43 4.31 -6.58
C SER A 92 -12.06 4.65 -6.00
N THR A 93 -11.59 3.89 -5.01
CA THR A 93 -10.24 4.06 -4.44
C THR A 93 -9.16 3.80 -5.48
N HIS A 94 -9.34 2.80 -6.36
CA HIS A 94 -8.39 2.53 -7.44
C HIS A 94 -8.41 3.64 -8.49
N LYS A 95 -9.59 4.14 -8.87
CA LYS A 95 -9.74 5.31 -9.76
C LYS A 95 -9.03 6.53 -9.20
N LEU A 96 -9.31 6.88 -7.95
CA LEU A 96 -8.66 8.01 -7.28
C LEU A 96 -7.14 7.86 -7.27
N ASN A 97 -6.65 6.68 -6.91
CA ASN A 97 -5.23 6.37 -6.92
C ASN A 97 -4.59 6.54 -8.30
N LEU A 98 -5.26 6.08 -9.36
CA LEU A 98 -4.79 6.27 -10.74
C LEU A 98 -4.79 7.75 -11.14
N SER A 99 -5.81 8.50 -10.75
CA SER A 99 -5.89 9.95 -11.01
C SER A 99 -4.72 10.67 -10.34
N ILE A 100 -4.49 10.44 -9.03
CA ILE A 100 -3.36 11.04 -8.30
C ILE A 100 -2.04 10.67 -9.00
N ALA A 101 -1.82 9.39 -9.25
CA ALA A 101 -0.59 8.92 -9.90
C ALA A 101 -0.37 9.52 -11.29
N ALA A 102 -1.44 9.77 -12.05
CA ALA A 102 -1.37 10.40 -13.37
C ALA A 102 -1.06 11.90 -13.26
N THR A 103 -1.71 12.62 -12.34
CA THR A 103 -1.48 14.06 -12.13
C THR A 103 -0.14 14.37 -11.46
N SER A 104 0.45 13.40 -10.75
CA SER A 104 1.75 13.54 -10.11
C SER A 104 2.95 13.33 -11.04
N LYS A 105 2.73 13.05 -12.33
CA LYS A 105 3.79 12.91 -13.35
C LYS A 105 4.31 14.27 -13.81
N VAL A 106 4.88 15.02 -12.88
CA VAL A 106 5.50 16.31 -13.16
C VAL A 106 6.93 16.32 -12.60
N PRO A 107 7.90 16.97 -13.29
CA PRO A 107 9.31 16.85 -12.95
C PRO A 107 9.64 17.20 -11.48
N ILE A 108 8.98 18.21 -10.92
CA ILE A 108 9.22 18.63 -9.53
C ILE A 108 8.80 17.54 -8.53
N ILE A 109 7.70 16.83 -8.78
CA ILE A 109 7.24 15.75 -7.92
C ILE A 109 8.19 14.56 -8.06
N ASP A 110 8.55 14.18 -9.29
CA ASP A 110 9.49 13.08 -9.53
C ASP A 110 10.84 13.32 -8.83
N ASN A 111 11.37 14.54 -8.90
CA ASN A 111 12.60 14.93 -8.19
C ASN A 111 12.47 14.76 -6.67
N ILE A 112 11.37 15.24 -6.08
CA ILE A 112 11.12 15.10 -4.63
C ILE A 112 11.03 13.61 -4.24
N LEU A 113 10.33 12.79 -5.03
CA LEU A 113 10.20 11.35 -4.79
C LEU A 113 11.55 10.63 -4.88
N GLU A 114 12.41 11.06 -5.79
CA GLU A 114 13.76 10.53 -5.91
C GLU A 114 14.64 10.92 -4.72
N VAL A 115 14.61 12.19 -4.30
CA VAL A 115 15.32 12.66 -3.08
C VAL A 115 14.86 11.86 -1.87
N TYR A 116 13.54 11.72 -1.68
CA TYR A 116 12.96 10.91 -0.62
C TYR A 116 13.52 9.50 -0.63
N ARG A 117 13.48 8.84 -1.79
CA ARG A 117 13.94 7.46 -1.96
C ARG A 117 15.43 7.34 -1.65
N ASN A 118 16.25 8.25 -2.16
CA ASN A 118 17.70 8.22 -1.99
C ASN A 118 18.09 8.42 -0.53
N ILE A 119 17.51 9.42 0.15
CA ILE A 119 17.76 9.67 1.57
C ILE A 119 17.26 8.51 2.43
N SER A 120 16.06 7.99 2.14
CA SER A 120 15.51 6.83 2.84
C SER A 120 16.40 5.61 2.67
N ILE A 121 16.91 5.34 1.47
CA ILE A 121 17.85 4.22 1.23
C ILE A 121 19.15 4.47 1.99
N TYR A 122 19.69 5.69 1.93
CA TYR A 122 20.94 6.05 2.59
C TYR A 122 20.87 5.74 4.09
N PHE A 123 19.90 6.28 4.83
CA PHE A 123 19.79 6.01 6.26
C PHE A 123 19.42 4.56 6.58
N ASN A 124 18.41 3.98 5.91
CA ASN A 124 17.89 2.65 6.26
C ASN A 124 18.82 1.47 5.87
N THR A 125 19.83 1.69 5.02
CA THR A 125 20.77 0.62 4.64
C THR A 125 21.94 0.46 5.61
N SER A 126 22.14 1.39 6.54
CA SER A 126 23.20 1.31 7.55
C SER A 126 22.62 1.46 8.95
N PRO A 127 22.71 0.42 9.81
CA PRO A 127 22.27 0.51 11.21
C PRO A 127 23.00 1.59 12.01
N LYS A 128 24.21 2.01 11.59
CA LYS A 128 24.92 3.14 12.23
C LYS A 128 24.24 4.47 11.88
N ARG A 129 23.88 4.68 10.61
CA ARG A 129 23.21 5.91 10.14
C ARG A 129 21.78 6.01 10.64
N GLU A 130 21.04 4.90 10.62
CA GLU A 130 19.67 4.84 11.17
C GLU A 130 19.66 5.23 12.66
N ARG A 131 20.55 4.65 13.47
CA ARG A 131 20.66 4.99 14.90
C ARG A 131 21.06 6.44 15.16
N LEU A 132 21.97 7.01 14.37
CA LEU A 132 22.33 8.43 14.49
C LEU A 132 21.10 9.31 14.27
N LEU A 133 20.33 9.05 13.20
CA LEU A 133 19.12 9.81 12.89
C LEU A 133 18.05 9.68 13.98
N GLU A 134 17.84 8.47 14.49
CA GLU A 134 16.92 8.22 15.62
C GLU A 134 17.37 8.98 16.87
N HIS A 135 18.66 8.97 17.20
CA HIS A 135 19.18 9.64 18.38
C HIS A 135 19.03 11.17 18.31
N ILE A 136 19.33 11.77 17.15
CA ILE A 136 19.10 13.20 16.91
C ILE A 136 17.60 13.54 17.07
N ALA A 137 16.72 12.72 16.48
CA ALA A 137 15.28 12.94 16.60
C ALA A 137 14.80 12.81 18.06
N GLU A 138 15.31 11.84 18.83
CA GLU A 138 14.99 11.66 20.25
C GLU A 138 15.40 12.90 21.09
N ILE A 139 16.61 13.41 20.89
CA ILE A 139 17.11 14.60 21.61
C ILE A 139 16.25 15.83 21.29
N ARG A 140 15.94 16.04 20.02
CA ARG A 140 15.24 17.25 19.55
C ARG A 140 13.75 17.22 19.85
N TYR A 141 13.11 16.05 19.74
CA TYR A 141 11.65 15.90 19.82
C TYR A 141 11.16 15.35 21.16
N LYS A 142 12.06 14.95 22.07
CA LYS A 142 11.75 14.37 23.40
C LYS A 142 10.68 13.28 23.36
N SER A 143 10.57 12.56 22.25
CA SER A 143 9.62 11.47 22.10
C SER A 143 10.16 10.23 22.81
N THR A 144 9.38 9.66 23.73
CA THR A 144 9.70 8.41 24.43
C THR A 144 9.31 7.16 23.64
N GLU A 145 8.53 7.32 22.57
CA GLU A 145 8.14 6.22 21.68
C GLU A 145 9.18 6.04 20.56
N ARG A 146 9.75 4.83 20.46
CA ARG A 146 10.57 4.42 19.30
C ARG A 146 9.69 4.30 18.07
N LYS A 147 9.56 5.39 17.32
CA LYS A 147 8.95 5.40 15.98
C LYS A 147 10.04 5.49 14.93
N LYS A 148 9.90 4.70 13.87
CA LYS A 148 10.80 4.80 12.72
C LYS A 148 10.65 6.20 12.11
N ILE A 149 11.75 6.95 12.07
CA ILE A 149 11.76 8.34 11.60
C ILE A 149 11.43 8.43 10.11
N LEU A 150 12.05 7.56 9.29
CA LEU A 150 11.81 7.50 7.85
C LEU A 150 10.98 6.28 7.49
N ILE A 151 9.72 6.50 7.12
CA ILE A 151 8.78 5.45 6.72
C ILE A 151 8.89 5.17 5.22
N GLY A 152 8.63 3.94 4.79
CA GLY A 152 8.59 3.63 3.36
C GLY A 152 7.30 4.12 2.70
N MET A 153 7.39 4.71 1.51
CA MET A 153 6.21 5.06 0.72
C MET A 153 5.46 3.81 0.23
N CYS A 154 4.12 3.86 0.28
CA CYS A 154 3.29 2.83 -0.34
C CYS A 154 3.49 2.82 -1.86
N LYS A 155 3.95 1.68 -2.40
CA LYS A 155 4.27 1.55 -3.83
C LYS A 155 3.04 1.65 -4.73
N THR A 156 1.93 1.08 -4.26
CA THR A 156 0.72 0.86 -5.08
C THR A 156 -0.42 1.81 -4.78
N ARG A 157 -0.42 2.47 -3.61
CA ARG A 157 -1.48 3.40 -3.19
C ARG A 157 -0.88 4.76 -2.88
N TRP A 158 -0.88 5.64 -3.88
CA TRP A 158 -0.45 7.04 -3.80
C TRP A 158 -1.23 7.85 -2.77
N SER A 159 -2.51 7.55 -2.60
CA SER A 159 -3.35 8.18 -1.57
C SER A 159 -2.95 7.83 -0.13
N GLU A 160 -2.11 6.82 0.09
CA GLU A 160 -1.58 6.43 1.41
C GLU A 160 -0.13 6.90 1.62
N ARG A 161 0.37 7.81 0.78
CA ARG A 161 1.73 8.36 0.90
C ARG A 161 1.79 9.64 1.72
N ASP A 162 0.65 10.25 2.00
CA ASP A 162 0.49 11.46 2.81
C ASP A 162 1.25 11.38 4.13
N ALA A 163 0.99 10.34 4.95
CA ALA A 163 1.70 10.15 6.21
C ALA A 163 3.21 10.01 6.01
N ALA A 164 3.64 9.31 4.95
CA ALA A 164 5.05 9.14 4.64
C ALA A 164 5.73 10.48 4.28
N TYR A 165 5.01 11.40 3.61
CA TYR A 165 5.50 12.74 3.30
C TYR A 165 5.57 13.62 4.53
N GLU A 166 4.55 13.60 5.39
CA GLU A 166 4.54 14.36 6.65
C GLU A 166 5.71 13.95 7.54
N HIS A 167 5.91 12.64 7.73
CA HIS A 167 7.04 12.11 8.49
C HIS A 167 8.38 12.55 7.91
N PHE A 168 8.54 12.49 6.59
CA PHE A 168 9.79 12.89 5.94
C PHE A 168 10.04 14.39 6.06
N TYR A 169 9.00 15.21 5.89
CA TYR A 169 9.08 16.66 6.05
C TYR A 169 9.50 17.04 7.47
N LEU A 170 8.87 16.44 8.49
CA LEU A 170 9.23 16.64 9.89
C LEU A 170 10.66 16.16 10.20
N ALA A 171 11.15 15.15 9.48
CA ALA A 171 12.50 14.63 9.66
C ALA A 171 13.59 15.47 8.98
N ILE A 172 13.27 16.44 8.10
CA ILE A 172 14.25 17.23 7.35
C ILE A 172 15.34 17.84 8.25
N PRO A 173 15.01 18.51 9.36
CA PRO A 173 16.02 19.09 10.25
C PRO A 173 16.97 18.03 10.83
N PHE A 174 16.44 16.86 11.22
CA PHE A 174 17.23 15.77 11.79
C PHE A 174 18.13 15.11 10.74
N MET A 175 17.63 14.98 9.51
CA MET A 175 18.41 14.47 8.38
C MET A 175 19.56 15.40 8.03
N ALA A 176 19.33 16.73 8.04
CA ALA A 176 20.37 17.72 7.80
C ALA A 176 21.48 17.63 8.87
N GLU A 177 21.11 17.67 10.15
CA GLU A 177 22.06 17.57 11.28
C GLU A 177 22.83 16.24 11.23
N ALA A 178 22.16 15.12 10.92
CA ALA A 178 22.81 13.82 10.79
C ALA A 178 23.83 13.82 9.64
N LEU A 179 23.52 14.42 8.49
CA LEU A 179 24.44 14.52 7.36
C LEU A 179 25.64 15.43 7.68
N GLU A 180 25.43 16.54 8.38
CA GLU A 180 26.51 17.44 8.83
C GLU A 180 27.48 16.74 9.80
N ILE A 181 26.96 15.93 10.73
CA ILE A 181 27.77 15.10 11.64
C ILE A 181 28.58 14.06 10.83
N ILE A 182 27.94 13.37 9.88
CA ILE A 182 28.62 12.37 9.03
C ILE A 182 29.74 13.02 8.20
N LEU A 183 29.54 14.26 7.74
CA LEU A 183 30.53 15.03 6.98
C LEU A 183 31.63 15.65 7.86
N GLY A 184 31.53 15.53 9.19
CA GLY A 184 32.48 16.12 10.13
C GLY A 184 32.39 17.65 10.25
N ILE A 185 31.28 18.25 9.80
CA ILE A 185 31.05 19.71 9.85
C ILE A 185 30.71 20.16 11.28
N HIS A 186 30.06 19.29 12.07
CA HIS A 186 29.79 19.52 13.48
C HIS A 186 30.66 18.63 14.37
N SER A 187 31.44 19.26 15.27
CA SER A 187 32.37 18.61 16.20
C SER A 187 31.75 18.21 17.56
N ASN A 188 30.47 18.49 17.81
CA ASN A 188 29.76 18.07 19.03
C ASN A 188 29.35 16.58 19.00
N ILE A 189 30.22 15.72 18.44
CA ILE A 189 30.06 14.25 18.42
C ILE A 189 29.99 13.69 19.84
N GLU A 190 30.56 14.39 20.82
CA GLU A 190 30.56 14.00 22.25
C GLU A 190 29.16 13.88 22.85
N GLN A 191 28.15 14.62 22.35
CA GLN A 191 26.77 14.45 22.81
C GLN A 191 26.11 13.17 22.30
N PHE A 192 26.64 12.57 21.23
CA PHE A 192 25.98 11.47 20.51
C PHE A 192 26.61 10.11 20.80
N ASN A 193 27.75 10.03 21.50
CA ASN A 193 28.42 8.80 21.95
C ASN A 193 28.52 7.69 20.87
N ILE A 194 28.68 8.09 19.60
CA ILE A 194 28.79 7.19 18.44
C ILE A 194 30.17 7.40 17.83
N GLU A 195 31.07 6.41 17.97
CA GLU A 195 32.34 6.39 17.23
C GLU A 195 32.08 6.16 15.74
N PHE A 196 32.15 7.23 14.94
CA PHE A 196 32.28 7.14 13.49
C PHE A 196 33.75 6.92 13.14
N LYS A 197 34.17 5.66 13.02
CA LYS A 197 35.31 5.33 12.15
C LYS A 197 34.77 5.27 10.72
N MET A 198 35.24 6.19 9.88
CA MET A 198 35.11 6.08 8.43
C MET A 198 36.00 4.91 7.98
N ASP A 199 35.38 3.88 7.41
CA ASP A 199 36.08 2.85 6.64
C ASP A 199 36.29 3.35 5.20
#